data_AF-A0A7S0W7M2-F1
#
_entry.id   AF-A0A7S0W7M2-F1
#
_cell.length_a   1.000
_cell.length_b   1.000
_cell.length_c   1.000
_cell.angle_alpha   90.00
_cell.angle_beta   90.00
_cell.angle_gamma   90.00
#
_symmetry.space_group_name_H-M   'P 1'
#
loop_
_entity.id
_entity.type
_entity.pdbx_description
1 polymer ?
#
loop_
_entity_poly.entity_id
_entity_poly.type
_entity_poly.pdbx_seq_one_letter_code
_entity_poly.pdbx_strand_id
1 'polypeptide(L)'
;AGCGYYFDASGEISEIFGMYAPNSNCKWVLAPSHGMPRSTVRFTQFETEKMWDFVSLYQCADEHCHDEENTLIVELSGFEGRGHTYTSDTGIFLVHFTSDTSQEYNGFTLQFSDSPTPVVAPGHPYWYPVSTLAGSSTADVSDGRGSLASFLRPAGVCYTPDGLTALVSDTDSHTIRSIDVLTGDVTRIAGA
;
A
#
# COMPACT_ATOMS: atom_id res chain seq x y z
N ALA A 1 9.16 6.38 -15.78
CA ALA A 1 8.24 7.28 -15.05
C ALA A 1 9.04 8.06 -14.01
N GLY A 2 8.43 8.86 -13.14
CA GLY A 2 9.17 9.45 -12.01
C GLY A 2 9.36 8.41 -10.90
N CYS A 3 10.55 8.34 -10.27
CA CYS A 3 10.70 7.62 -9.01
C CYS A 3 9.75 8.23 -7.96
N GLY A 4 9.15 7.44 -7.06
CA GLY A 4 8.22 8.00 -6.09
C GLY A 4 7.37 7.00 -5.31
N TYR A 5 6.48 7.53 -4.47
CA TYR A 5 5.61 6.76 -3.60
C TYR A 5 4.24 6.58 -4.25
N TYR A 6 3.70 5.36 -4.16
CA TYR A 6 2.39 5.00 -4.69
C TYR A 6 1.56 4.36 -3.57
N PHE A 7 0.48 5.04 -3.21
CA PHE A 7 -0.49 4.60 -2.21
C PHE A 7 -1.83 4.37 -2.90
N ASP A 8 -2.09 3.12 -3.29
CA ASP A 8 -3.33 2.72 -3.95
C ASP A 8 -3.60 1.24 -3.68
N ALA A 9 -4.83 0.79 -3.88
CA ALA A 9 -5.19 -0.62 -3.81
C ALA A 9 -4.63 -1.40 -5.02
N SER A 10 -4.47 -0.73 -6.15
CA SER A 10 -3.87 -1.28 -7.36
C SER A 10 -3.34 -0.19 -8.28
N GLY A 11 -2.42 -0.55 -9.17
CA GLY A 11 -1.93 0.38 -10.17
C GLY A 11 -0.84 -0.21 -11.06
N GLU A 12 -0.27 0.64 -11.90
CA GLU A 12 0.77 0.27 -12.85
C GLU A 12 1.95 1.24 -12.74
N ILE A 13 3.16 0.68 -12.66
CA ILE A 13 4.42 1.42 -12.77
C ILE A 13 5.12 0.98 -14.04
N SER A 14 5.61 1.96 -14.78
CA SER A 14 6.23 1.77 -16.07
C SER A 14 7.47 2.63 -16.25
N GLU A 15 8.55 2.00 -16.68
CA GLU A 15 9.70 2.67 -17.28
C GLU A 15 9.63 2.73 -18.83
N ILE A 16 8.56 2.20 -19.42
CA ILE A 16 8.35 2.03 -20.88
C ILE A 16 8.06 3.29 -21.71
N PHE A 17 8.56 4.48 -21.37
CA PHE A 17 8.51 5.64 -22.29
C PHE A 17 9.66 5.61 -23.33
N GLY A 18 9.98 4.42 -23.85
CA GLY A 18 11.19 4.15 -24.64
C GLY A 18 12.14 3.20 -23.91
N MET A 19 13.45 3.35 -24.14
CA MET A 19 14.47 2.67 -23.33
C MET A 19 14.63 3.39 -21.98
N TYR A 20 14.91 2.66 -20.90
CA TYR A 20 15.20 3.30 -19.61
C TYR A 20 16.47 4.16 -19.67
N ALA A 21 16.66 5.05 -18.69
CA ALA A 21 17.85 5.90 -18.62
C ALA A 21 19.07 5.16 -18.03
N PRO A 22 20.30 5.43 -18.48
CA PRO A 22 21.52 4.93 -17.84
C PRO A 22 21.75 5.62 -16.49
N ASN A 23 22.51 4.97 -15.61
CA ASN A 23 22.82 5.41 -14.25
C ASN A 23 21.58 5.71 -13.40
N SER A 24 20.49 4.98 -13.67
CA SER A 24 19.27 5.13 -12.91
C SER A 24 19.45 4.55 -11.52
N ASN A 25 18.84 5.21 -10.54
CA ASN A 25 18.71 4.72 -9.18
C ASN A 25 17.33 5.15 -8.67
N CYS A 26 16.30 4.47 -9.15
CA CYS A 26 14.91 4.78 -8.83
C CYS A 26 14.36 3.83 -7.79
N LYS A 27 13.64 4.39 -6.83
CA LYS A 27 12.89 3.63 -5.82
C LYS A 27 11.40 3.95 -5.94
N TRP A 28 10.58 2.92 -5.81
CA TRP A 28 9.13 3.03 -5.66
C TRP A 28 8.66 2.26 -4.45
N VAL A 29 7.93 2.94 -3.57
CA VAL A 29 7.21 2.29 -2.49
C VAL A 29 5.78 2.07 -2.92
N LEU A 30 5.34 0.82 -2.89
CA LEU A 30 3.98 0.38 -3.14
C LEU A 30 3.37 -0.02 -1.80
N ALA A 31 2.52 0.83 -1.26
CA ALA A 31 1.84 0.57 0.01
C ALA A 31 0.32 0.49 -0.23
N PRO A 32 -0.36 -0.51 0.35
CA PRO A 32 -1.79 -0.70 0.17
C PRO A 32 -2.56 0.37 0.95
N SER A 33 -3.62 0.91 0.36
CA SER A 33 -4.40 2.00 0.97
C SER A 33 -5.21 1.58 2.21
N HIS A 34 -5.26 0.29 2.55
CA HIS A 34 -6.17 -0.26 3.56
C HIS A 34 -5.54 -1.25 4.56
N GLY A 35 -4.23 -1.24 4.75
CA GLY A 35 -3.57 -2.08 5.76
C GLY A 35 -3.72 -3.59 5.52
N MET A 36 -3.89 -4.00 4.25
CA MET A 36 -3.92 -5.40 3.85
C MET A 36 -2.58 -6.06 4.22
N PRO A 37 -2.58 -7.23 4.89
CA PRO A 37 -1.36 -7.89 5.30
C PRO A 37 -0.59 -8.48 4.12
N ARG A 38 -1.18 -8.56 2.92
CA ARG A 38 -0.53 -9.10 1.73
C ARG A 38 -0.87 -8.29 0.50
N SER A 39 0.10 -8.15 -0.39
CA SER A 39 -0.08 -7.61 -1.72
C SER A 39 0.77 -8.39 -2.72
N THR A 40 0.47 -8.20 -4.00
CA THR A 40 1.17 -8.85 -5.10
C THR A 40 1.66 -7.85 -6.12
N VAL A 41 2.80 -8.15 -6.72
CA VAL A 41 3.36 -7.44 -7.87
C VAL A 41 3.57 -8.43 -9.01
N ARG A 42 3.14 -8.06 -10.21
CA ARG A 42 3.34 -8.85 -11.42
C ARG A 42 3.99 -8.03 -12.52
N PHE A 43 5.10 -8.52 -13.06
CA PHE A 43 5.71 -7.90 -14.24
C PHE A 43 5.00 -8.36 -15.52
N THR A 44 4.38 -7.42 -16.23
CA THR A 44 3.79 -7.66 -17.56
C THR A 44 4.84 -7.54 -18.66
N GLN A 45 5.89 -6.76 -18.42
CA GLN A 45 7.06 -6.57 -19.27
C GLN A 45 8.32 -6.50 -18.41
N PHE A 46 9.43 -7.08 -18.89
CA PHE A 46 10.73 -7.05 -18.21
C PHE A 46 11.85 -7.30 -19.21
N GLU A 47 12.60 -6.24 -19.54
CA GLU A 47 13.74 -6.24 -20.45
C GLU A 47 14.80 -5.27 -19.90
N THR A 48 15.76 -5.78 -19.14
CA THR A 48 16.92 -5.03 -18.63
C THR A 48 18.23 -5.64 -19.12
N GLU A 49 19.37 -4.97 -18.93
CA GLU A 49 20.67 -5.57 -19.19
C GLU A 49 20.95 -6.71 -18.19
N LYS A 50 21.29 -7.88 -18.73
CA LYS A 50 21.50 -9.08 -17.92
C LYS A 50 22.80 -8.94 -17.09
N MET A 51 22.68 -9.10 -15.77
CA MET A 51 23.75 -9.00 -14.76
C MET A 51 24.34 -7.59 -14.54
N TRP A 52 23.77 -6.55 -15.14
CA TRP A 52 24.28 -5.17 -15.00
C TRP A 52 23.18 -4.20 -14.58
N ASP A 53 21.95 -4.43 -15.03
CA ASP A 53 20.79 -3.65 -14.64
C ASP A 53 19.78 -4.51 -13.88
N PHE A 54 19.42 -4.03 -12.70
CA PHE A 54 18.71 -4.82 -11.70
C PHE A 54 17.41 -4.17 -11.29
N VAL A 55 16.36 -5.00 -11.17
CA VAL A 55 15.14 -4.66 -10.44
C VAL A 55 15.09 -5.54 -9.20
N SER A 56 15.23 -4.93 -8.05
CA SER A 56 15.17 -5.59 -6.75
C SER A 56 13.83 -5.29 -6.09
N LEU A 57 13.12 -6.35 -5.69
CA LEU A 57 11.90 -6.27 -4.90
C LEU A 57 12.22 -6.57 -3.46
N TYR A 58 11.88 -5.66 -2.57
CA TYR A 58 11.92 -5.85 -1.14
C TYR A 58 10.50 -5.80 -0.55
N GLN A 59 10.29 -6.47 0.56
CA GLN A 59 9.18 -6.18 1.46
C GLN A 59 9.66 -5.31 2.62
N CYS A 60 8.85 -4.31 2.98
CA CYS A 60 9.14 -3.38 4.07
C CYS A 60 8.24 -3.64 5.27
N ALA A 61 8.69 -3.31 6.48
CA ALA A 61 7.85 -3.37 7.68
C ALA A 61 6.77 -2.29 7.71
N ASP A 62 7.07 -1.11 7.17
CA ASP A 62 6.18 0.05 7.07
C ASP A 62 6.38 0.83 5.76
N GLU A 63 5.56 1.86 5.55
CA GLU A 63 5.54 2.69 4.34
C GLU A 63 6.77 3.61 4.18
N HIS A 64 7.55 3.81 5.25
CA HIS A 64 8.80 4.57 5.17
C HIS A 64 9.92 3.75 4.54
N CYS A 65 9.82 2.42 4.55
CA CYS A 65 10.73 1.48 3.87
C CYS A 65 12.21 1.78 4.13
N HIS A 66 12.60 1.93 5.40
CA HIS A 66 13.98 2.18 5.78
C HIS A 66 14.91 1.06 5.28
N ASP A 67 15.99 1.44 4.57
CA ASP A 67 16.87 0.51 3.83
C ASP A 67 17.44 -0.64 4.70
N GLU A 68 17.62 -0.43 6.01
CA GLU A 68 18.20 -1.43 6.92
C GLU A 68 17.23 -2.54 7.35
N GLU A 69 15.93 -2.35 7.19
CA GLU A 69 14.89 -3.29 7.64
C GLU A 69 14.21 -4.04 6.49
N ASN A 70 14.53 -3.65 5.26
CA ASN A 70 13.94 -4.20 4.04
C ASN A 70 14.41 -5.64 3.78
N THR A 71 13.48 -6.57 3.63
CA THR A 71 13.80 -7.96 3.29
C THR A 71 13.73 -8.16 1.78
N LEU A 72 14.83 -8.58 1.16
CA LEU A 72 14.87 -8.87 -0.28
C LEU A 72 13.99 -10.09 -0.61
N ILE A 73 13.06 -9.91 -1.54
CA ILE A 73 12.22 -10.97 -2.11
C ILE A 73 12.91 -11.58 -3.32
N VAL A 74 13.33 -10.74 -4.27
CA VAL A 74 13.99 -11.15 -5.50
C VAL A 74 14.81 -10.02 -6.08
N GLU A 75 15.90 -10.37 -6.78
CA GLU A 75 16.65 -9.47 -7.65
C GLU A 75 16.61 -10.05 -9.07
N LEU A 76 16.22 -9.22 -10.03
CA LEU A 76 15.94 -9.63 -11.40
C LEU A 76 16.80 -8.83 -12.38
N SER A 77 17.28 -9.50 -13.43
CA SER A 77 17.94 -8.85 -14.57
C SER A 77 17.61 -9.57 -15.88
N GLY A 78 17.90 -8.95 -17.02
CA GLY A 78 17.65 -9.56 -18.32
C GLY A 78 16.16 -9.64 -18.62
N PHE A 79 15.65 -10.86 -18.81
CA PHE A 79 14.25 -11.15 -19.15
C PHE A 79 13.53 -11.98 -18.08
N GLU A 80 14.19 -12.21 -16.94
CA GLU A 80 13.78 -13.23 -15.97
C GLU A 80 12.50 -12.84 -15.21
N GLY A 81 12.23 -11.54 -15.07
CA GLY A 81 11.03 -11.05 -14.38
C GLY A 81 9.72 -11.23 -15.14
N ARG A 82 9.73 -11.43 -16.46
CA ARG A 82 8.52 -11.33 -17.29
C ARG A 82 7.50 -12.41 -16.92
N GLY A 83 6.27 -11.98 -16.60
CA GLY A 83 5.13 -12.84 -16.31
C GLY A 83 5.12 -13.42 -14.90
N HIS A 84 6.15 -13.17 -14.09
CA HIS A 84 6.24 -13.63 -12.71
C HIS A 84 5.45 -12.71 -11.78
N THR A 85 4.88 -13.34 -10.74
CA THR A 85 4.17 -12.66 -9.66
C THR A 85 4.92 -12.91 -8.36
N TYR A 86 5.11 -11.86 -7.59
CA TYR A 86 5.73 -11.88 -6.26
C TYR A 86 4.73 -11.38 -5.23
N THR A 87 4.89 -11.83 -3.99
CA THR A 87 4.00 -11.50 -2.88
C THR A 87 4.81 -10.87 -1.74
N SER A 88 4.29 -9.80 -1.16
CA SER A 88 4.79 -9.22 0.08
C SER A 88 3.89 -9.67 1.23
N ASP A 89 4.48 -10.23 2.28
CA ASP A 89 3.77 -10.65 3.50
C ASP A 89 3.48 -9.51 4.48
N THR A 90 3.95 -8.30 4.17
CA THR A 90 3.62 -7.07 4.91
C THR A 90 2.62 -6.20 4.15
N GLY A 91 2.31 -6.58 2.89
CA GLY A 91 1.54 -5.75 1.97
C GLY A 91 2.35 -4.63 1.30
N ILE A 92 3.53 -4.29 1.81
CA ILE A 92 4.33 -3.17 1.32
C ILE A 92 5.51 -3.70 0.50
N PHE A 93 5.70 -3.15 -0.70
CA PHE A 93 6.87 -3.39 -1.53
C PHE A 93 7.72 -2.15 -1.67
N LEU A 94 9.05 -2.34 -1.67
CA LEU A 94 9.99 -1.41 -2.28
C LEU A 94 10.50 -2.03 -3.58
N VAL A 95 10.23 -1.36 -4.69
CA VAL A 95 10.82 -1.65 -6.00
C VAL A 95 12.02 -0.76 -6.18
N HIS A 96 13.21 -1.33 -6.34
CA HIS A 96 14.44 -0.59 -6.56
C HIS A 96 15.02 -0.97 -7.93
N PHE A 97 15.09 0.00 -8.83
CA PHE A 97 15.72 -0.16 -10.13
C PHE A 97 17.06 0.56 -10.16
N THR A 98 18.10 -0.17 -10.55
CA THR A 98 19.42 0.36 -10.85
C THR A 98 19.83 0.03 -12.28
N SER A 99 20.44 1.00 -12.96
CA SER A 99 21.12 0.75 -14.22
C SER A 99 22.55 1.27 -14.23
N ASP A 100 23.38 0.68 -15.05
CA ASP A 100 24.75 1.12 -15.29
C ASP A 100 24.84 2.21 -16.38
N THR A 101 26.03 2.51 -16.87
CA THR A 101 26.26 3.58 -17.85
C THR A 101 25.87 3.25 -19.30
N SER A 102 25.45 2.02 -19.61
CA SER A 102 25.32 1.53 -20.99
C SER A 102 24.22 0.49 -21.18
N GLN A 103 23.94 0.17 -22.45
CA GLN A 103 23.12 -0.95 -22.89
C GLN A 103 21.70 -0.98 -22.28
N GLU A 104 20.95 0.07 -22.58
CA GLU A 104 19.56 0.20 -22.15
C GLU A 104 18.61 -0.68 -22.98
N TYR A 105 17.45 -1.00 -22.42
CA TYR A 105 16.39 -1.78 -23.06
C TYR A 105 15.03 -1.16 -22.74
N ASN A 106 13.93 -1.79 -23.18
CA ASN A 106 12.57 -1.28 -22.96
C ASN A 106 12.14 -1.25 -21.48
N GLY A 107 12.95 -1.76 -20.56
CA GLY A 107 12.70 -1.71 -19.13
C GLY A 107 11.58 -2.65 -18.72
N PHE A 108 10.79 -2.22 -17.74
CA PHE A 108 9.76 -3.05 -17.15
C PHE A 108 8.44 -2.29 -16.98
N THR A 109 7.38 -3.09 -16.93
CA THR A 109 6.07 -2.67 -16.47
C THR A 109 5.61 -3.65 -15.41
N LEU A 110 5.22 -3.13 -14.27
CA LEU A 110 4.68 -3.91 -13.17
C LEU A 110 3.27 -3.44 -12.83
N GLN A 111 2.43 -4.40 -12.48
CA GLN A 111 1.10 -4.18 -11.94
C GLN A 111 1.10 -4.63 -10.48
N PHE A 112 0.52 -3.82 -9.59
CA PHE A 112 0.40 -4.15 -8.17
C PHE A 112 -1.06 -4.24 -7.75
N SER A 113 -1.33 -5.09 -6.75
CA SER A 113 -2.67 -5.31 -6.20
C SER A 113 -2.59 -5.79 -4.76
N ASP A 114 -3.37 -5.19 -3.87
CA ASP A 114 -3.54 -5.62 -2.48
C ASP A 114 -4.62 -6.72 -2.28
N SER A 115 -5.29 -7.11 -3.37
CA SER A 115 -6.30 -8.17 -3.35
C SER A 115 -5.64 -9.55 -3.49
N PRO A 116 -5.87 -10.50 -2.55
CA PRO A 116 -5.25 -11.82 -2.57
C PRO A 116 -5.82 -12.80 -3.64
N THR A 117 -6.67 -12.36 -4.58
CA THR A 117 -7.20 -13.23 -5.64
C THR A 117 -7.05 -12.65 -7.05
N PRO A 118 -6.49 -13.40 -8.02
CA PRO A 118 -6.85 -13.25 -9.42
C PRO A 118 -8.13 -14.03 -9.69
N VAL A 119 -9.31 -13.57 -9.20
CA VAL A 119 -10.59 -14.20 -9.57
C VAL A 119 -11.71 -13.16 -9.63
N VAL A 120 -11.94 -12.61 -10.83
CA VAL A 120 -13.28 -12.17 -11.22
C VAL A 120 -14.15 -13.43 -11.24
N ALA A 121 -14.95 -13.65 -10.20
CA ALA A 121 -16.12 -14.50 -10.34
C ALA A 121 -17.08 -13.78 -11.30
N PRO A 122 -17.51 -14.38 -12.42
CA PRO A 122 -18.43 -13.72 -13.33
C PRO A 122 -19.76 -13.46 -12.61
N GLY A 123 -20.11 -12.19 -12.39
CA GLY A 123 -21.45 -11.77 -11.97
C GLY A 123 -21.58 -11.01 -10.66
N HIS A 124 -20.50 -10.68 -9.95
CA HIS A 124 -20.58 -9.82 -8.77
C HIS A 124 -19.78 -8.53 -8.97
N PRO A 125 -20.43 -7.35 -9.01
CA PRO A 125 -19.74 -6.08 -9.11
C PRO A 125 -19.03 -5.82 -7.79
N TYR A 126 -17.71 -5.99 -7.78
CA TYR A 126 -16.73 -5.57 -6.76
C TYR A 126 -17.32 -5.16 -5.40
N TRP A 127 -17.53 -6.13 -4.51
CA TRP A 127 -17.75 -5.87 -3.10
C TRP A 127 -16.43 -6.07 -2.37
N TYR A 128 -15.81 -4.96 -1.99
CA TYR A 128 -14.68 -4.99 -1.08
C TYR A 128 -15.18 -5.48 0.30
N PRO A 129 -14.48 -6.43 0.95
CA PRO A 129 -14.83 -6.82 2.30
C PRO A 129 -14.70 -5.59 3.21
N VAL A 130 -15.75 -5.28 3.96
CA VAL A 130 -15.75 -4.21 4.96
C VAL A 130 -15.58 -4.84 6.33
N SER A 131 -14.72 -4.25 7.16
CA SER A 131 -14.57 -4.57 8.57
C SER A 131 -14.79 -3.32 9.43
N THR A 132 -15.13 -3.53 10.70
CA THR A 132 -15.28 -2.43 11.66
C THR A 132 -13.92 -2.09 12.26
N LEU A 133 -13.44 -0.86 12.03
CA LEU A 133 -12.21 -0.35 12.63
C LEU A 133 -12.38 -0.06 14.13
N ALA A 134 -13.44 0.65 14.50
CA ALA A 134 -13.78 0.97 15.88
C ALA A 134 -15.30 1.14 16.05
N GLY A 135 -15.78 0.93 17.28
CA GLY A 135 -17.20 0.98 17.61
C GLY A 135 -17.77 -0.38 17.99
N SER A 136 -18.80 -0.35 18.82
CA SER A 136 -19.52 -1.52 19.31
C SER A 136 -20.93 -1.58 18.72
N SER A 137 -21.67 -2.64 19.02
CA SER A 137 -23.10 -2.74 18.71
C SER A 137 -23.99 -1.93 19.66
N THR A 138 -23.40 -1.27 20.66
CA THR A 138 -24.11 -0.50 21.68
C THR A 138 -23.85 0.99 21.50
N ALA A 139 -24.94 1.77 21.50
CA ALA A 139 -24.84 3.22 21.46
C ALA A 139 -24.46 3.74 22.86
N ASP A 140 -23.21 4.20 23.01
CA ASP A 140 -22.62 4.67 24.26
C ASP A 140 -21.44 5.61 23.93
N VAL A 141 -20.74 6.13 24.92
CA VAL A 141 -19.70 7.17 24.79
C VAL A 141 -18.31 6.70 25.25
N SER A 142 -18.11 5.39 25.34
CA SER A 142 -16.84 4.80 25.81
C SER A 142 -15.70 5.02 24.80
N ASP A 143 -14.57 5.51 25.29
CA ASP A 143 -13.28 5.44 24.59
C ASP A 143 -12.68 4.03 24.74
N GLY A 144 -11.73 3.68 23.88
CA GLY A 144 -11.08 2.38 23.91
C GLY A 144 -10.66 1.89 22.53
N ARG A 145 -10.05 0.71 22.49
CA ARG A 145 -9.56 0.11 21.25
C ARG A 145 -10.63 -0.71 20.53
N GLY A 146 -10.84 -0.44 19.25
CA GLY A 146 -11.71 -1.23 18.38
C GLY A 146 -13.14 -1.34 18.90
N SER A 147 -13.57 -2.56 19.21
CA SER A 147 -14.92 -2.86 19.73
C SER A 147 -15.14 -2.46 21.20
N LEU A 148 -14.10 -2.04 21.91
CA LEU A 148 -14.23 -1.47 23.27
C LEU A 148 -14.72 -0.02 23.25
N ALA A 149 -14.53 0.67 22.12
CA ALA A 149 -15.09 2.00 21.92
C ALA A 149 -16.57 1.93 21.50
N SER A 150 -17.33 2.95 21.88
CA SER A 150 -18.71 3.14 21.47
C SER A 150 -18.94 4.59 21.05
N PHE A 151 -19.88 4.74 20.13
CA PHE A 151 -20.31 6.04 19.60
C PHE A 151 -21.81 6.21 19.79
N LEU A 152 -22.23 7.45 19.96
CA LEU A 152 -23.62 7.86 20.10
C LEU A 152 -24.02 8.70 18.87
N ARG A 153 -24.51 8.00 17.84
CA ARG A 153 -24.91 8.57 16.54
C ARG A 153 -23.80 9.42 15.89
N PRO A 154 -22.68 8.79 15.50
CA PRO A 154 -21.66 9.48 14.72
C PRO A 154 -22.22 9.87 13.34
N ALA A 155 -21.89 11.06 12.84
CA ALA A 155 -22.49 11.60 11.62
C ALA A 155 -21.48 12.08 10.56
N GLY A 156 -20.20 12.20 10.91
CA GLY A 156 -19.17 12.70 10.02
C GLY A 156 -17.81 12.14 10.38
N VAL A 157 -16.96 11.97 9.37
CA VAL A 157 -15.58 11.50 9.51
C VAL A 157 -14.68 12.26 8.54
N CYS A 158 -13.47 12.61 8.98
CA CYS A 158 -12.38 13.06 8.11
C CYS A 158 -11.05 12.49 8.58
N TYR A 159 -10.03 12.53 7.73
CA TYR A 159 -8.68 12.08 8.06
C TYR A 159 -7.73 13.27 8.20
N THR A 160 -6.69 13.11 9.02
CA THR A 160 -5.52 13.99 9.01
C THR A 160 -4.75 13.87 7.68
N PRO A 161 -3.92 14.86 7.30
CA PRO A 161 -3.19 14.83 6.04
C PRO A 161 -2.23 13.65 5.87
N ASP A 162 -1.73 13.11 6.98
CA ASP A 162 -0.88 11.90 7.02
C ASP A 162 -1.70 10.60 6.96
N GLY A 163 -3.04 10.66 7.01
CA GLY A 163 -3.92 9.49 6.98
C GLY A 163 -3.94 8.65 8.26
N LEU A 164 -3.13 8.99 9.26
CA LEU A 164 -2.93 8.15 10.47
C LEU A 164 -4.06 8.30 11.50
N THR A 165 -4.80 9.41 11.46
CA THR A 165 -5.89 9.69 12.41
C THR A 165 -7.19 10.00 11.68
N ALA A 166 -8.27 9.33 12.05
CA ALA A 166 -9.62 9.70 11.68
C ALA A 166 -10.28 10.54 12.79
N LEU A 167 -10.89 11.67 12.45
CA LEU A 167 -11.70 12.48 13.34
C LEU A 167 -13.17 12.22 13.06
N VAL A 168 -13.92 11.82 14.08
CA VAL A 168 -15.34 11.49 14.00
C VAL A 168 -16.15 12.49 14.81
N SER A 169 -17.20 13.05 14.21
CA SER A 169 -18.19 13.84 14.93
C SER A 169 -19.24 12.91 15.53
N ASP A 170 -19.13 12.66 16.83
CA ASP A 170 -20.03 11.82 17.60
C ASP A 170 -21.19 12.68 18.12
N THR A 171 -22.29 12.72 17.36
CA THR A 171 -23.20 13.88 17.33
C THR A 171 -24.04 13.98 18.58
N ASP A 172 -24.64 12.87 19.01
CA ASP A 172 -25.51 12.85 20.18
C ASP A 172 -24.69 12.81 21.49
N SER A 173 -23.40 12.48 21.43
CA SER A 173 -22.49 12.68 22.55
C SER A 173 -21.89 14.09 22.61
N HIS A 174 -22.14 14.93 21.59
CA HIS A 174 -21.56 16.27 21.46
C HIS A 174 -20.04 16.29 21.50
N THR A 175 -19.38 15.24 20.96
CA THR A 175 -17.92 15.11 21.02
C THR A 175 -17.27 14.93 19.66
N ILE A 176 -15.98 15.26 19.59
CA ILE A 176 -15.09 14.89 18.51
C ILE A 176 -14.19 13.77 19.02
N ARG A 177 -14.17 12.65 18.30
CA ARG A 177 -13.39 11.46 18.63
C ARG A 177 -12.25 11.33 17.63
N SER A 178 -11.02 11.18 18.11
CA SER A 178 -9.91 10.75 17.28
C SER A 178 -9.82 9.23 17.30
N ILE A 179 -9.54 8.63 16.15
CA ILE A 179 -9.31 7.20 15.98
C ILE A 179 -7.94 7.02 15.33
N ASP A 180 -7.03 6.32 15.99
CA ASP A 180 -5.81 5.84 15.36
C ASP A 180 -6.18 4.77 14.31
N VAL A 181 -5.81 5.00 13.06
CA VAL A 181 -6.25 4.17 11.93
C VAL A 181 -5.55 2.81 11.92
N LEU A 182 -4.38 2.69 12.55
CA LEU A 182 -3.60 1.45 12.60
C LEU A 182 -4.05 0.58 13.78
N THR A 183 -4.29 1.18 14.94
CA THR A 183 -4.60 0.44 16.17
C THR A 183 -6.09 0.33 16.44
N GLY A 184 -6.89 1.26 15.91
CA GLY A 184 -8.31 1.42 16.25
C GLY A 184 -8.55 2.06 17.61
N ASP A 185 -7.54 2.71 18.21
CA ASP A 185 -7.67 3.39 19.51
C ASP A 185 -8.52 4.66 19.37
N VAL A 186 -9.62 4.73 20.11
CA VAL A 186 -10.53 5.87 20.14
C VAL A 186 -10.30 6.70 21.38
N THR A 187 -10.14 8.02 21.19
CA THR A 187 -10.02 9.00 22.28
C THR A 187 -10.93 10.20 22.01
N ARG A 188 -11.59 10.72 23.03
CA ARG A 188 -12.28 11.99 22.97
C ARG A 188 -11.28 13.16 23.02
N ILE A 189 -11.33 14.03 22.03
CA ILE A 189 -10.44 15.19 21.93
C ILE A 189 -11.15 16.54 22.11
N ALA A 190 -12.47 16.57 22.01
CA ALA A 190 -13.29 17.76 22.29
C ALA A 190 -14.73 17.38 22.64
N GLY A 191 -15.43 18.26 23.38
CA GLY A 191 -16.82 18.06 23.81
C GLY A 191 -16.96 17.48 25.23
N ALA A 192 -18.20 17.42 25.73
CA ALA A 192 -18.54 16.96 27.09
C ALA A 192 -19.78 16.07 27.10
#